data_AF-A0A8T3VZM1-F1
#
_entry.id   AF-A0A8T3VZM1-F1
#
_cell.length_a   1.000
_cell.length_b   1.000
_cell.length_c   1.000
_cell.angle_alpha   90.00
_cell.angle_beta   90.00
_cell.angle_gamma   90.00
#
_symmetry.space_group_name_H-M   'P 1'
#
loop_
_entity.id
_entity.type
_entity.pdbx_description
1 polymer ?
#
loop_
_entity_poly.entity_id
_entity_poly.type
_entity_poly.pdbx_seq_one_letter_code
_entity_poly.pdbx_strand_id
1 'polypeptide(L)'
;MDNPNIDNPNPKKEEYVIILDYLKFGYVNPERPTAHGKPIAQAIGVDKFTLIEVTPKEGVDLDIHDKVYIGSGKRDKVNRVKGLLDFENLTATSRIELEYAIKEIILAHEDIYVKFFNEIDSLNIKMQIGA
;
A
#
# COMPACT_ATOMS: atom_id res chain seq x y z
N MET A 1 -29.47 -6.35 -2.39
CA MET A 1 -28.29 -5.78 -3.06
C MET A 1 -27.10 -6.29 -2.28
N ASP A 2 -26.55 -7.39 -2.75
CA ASP A 2 -25.53 -8.14 -2.03
C ASP A 2 -24.24 -7.34 -2.09
N ASN A 3 -23.71 -6.94 -0.93
CA ASN A 3 -22.38 -6.37 -0.83
C ASN A 3 -21.38 -7.51 -1.10
N PRO A 4 -20.75 -7.58 -2.28
CA PRO A 4 -20.08 -8.79 -2.76
C PRO A 4 -18.76 -9.09 -2.03
N ASN A 5 -18.43 -8.37 -0.96
CA ASN A 5 -17.12 -8.42 -0.31
C ASN A 5 -17.13 -8.73 1.20
N ILE A 6 -18.29 -8.98 1.84
CA ILE A 6 -18.30 -9.30 3.29
C ILE A 6 -18.04 -10.79 3.55
N ASP A 7 -18.46 -11.69 2.66
CA ASP A 7 -18.41 -13.15 2.89
C ASP A 7 -17.43 -13.92 1.99
N ASN A 8 -16.43 -13.25 1.39
CA ASN A 8 -15.43 -13.97 0.58
C ASN A 8 -14.33 -14.55 1.50
N PRO A 9 -14.22 -15.90 1.66
CA PRO A 9 -13.19 -16.52 2.51
C PRO A 9 -11.76 -16.31 1.98
N ASN A 10 -11.60 -15.82 0.75
CA ASN A 10 -10.32 -15.40 0.18
C ASN A 10 -10.41 -13.93 -0.27
N PRO A 11 -10.16 -12.96 0.62
CA PRO A 11 -10.13 -11.56 0.22
C PRO A 11 -9.17 -11.37 -0.96
N LYS A 12 -9.66 -10.74 -2.03
CA LYS A 12 -8.85 -10.46 -3.24
C LYS A 12 -7.53 -9.81 -2.81
N LYS A 13 -6.39 -10.38 -3.22
CA LYS A 13 -5.08 -9.79 -2.91
C LYS A 13 -4.88 -8.52 -3.72
N GLU A 14 -4.08 -7.60 -3.20
CA GLU A 14 -3.59 -6.45 -3.96
C GLU A 14 -2.83 -6.94 -5.20
N GLU A 15 -3.16 -6.37 -6.37
CA GLU A 15 -2.46 -6.68 -7.62
C GLU A 15 -1.42 -5.61 -7.97
N TYR A 16 -1.67 -4.36 -7.58
CA TYR A 16 -0.78 -3.23 -7.78
C TYR A 16 -0.55 -2.50 -6.46
N VAL A 17 0.66 -1.97 -6.30
CA VAL A 17 1.03 -1.09 -5.18
C VAL A 17 1.74 0.14 -5.71
N ILE A 18 1.67 1.24 -4.96
CA ILE A 18 2.48 2.45 -5.16
C ILE A 18 3.62 2.42 -4.15
N ILE A 19 4.85 2.60 -4.61
CA ILE A 19 6.04 2.65 -3.75
C ILE A 19 6.04 3.95 -2.95
N LEU A 20 6.20 3.84 -1.63
CA LEU A 20 6.27 4.96 -0.68
C LEU A 20 7.72 5.32 -0.32
N ASP A 21 8.58 4.32 -0.19
CA ASP A 21 10.01 4.50 0.08
C ASP A 21 10.80 3.28 -0.42
N TYR A 22 12.01 3.51 -0.90
CA TYR A 22 12.92 2.47 -1.36
C TYR A 22 14.26 2.53 -0.62
N LEU A 23 14.46 1.55 0.26
CA LEU A 23 15.68 1.37 1.03
C LEU A 23 16.61 0.44 0.25
N LYS A 24 17.42 1.03 -0.65
CA LYS A 24 18.39 0.31 -1.49
C LYS A 24 19.34 -0.59 -0.69
N PHE A 25 19.68 -0.21 0.52
CA PHE A 25 20.56 -0.97 1.41
C PHE A 25 19.81 -1.67 2.55
N GLY A 26 18.49 -1.79 2.47
CA GLY A 26 17.65 -2.32 3.52
C GLY A 26 17.55 -1.40 4.75
N TYR A 27 16.87 -1.90 5.79
CA TYR A 27 16.82 -1.20 7.08
C TYR A 27 18.20 -1.15 7.74
N VAL A 28 18.50 -0.02 8.36
CA VAL A 28 19.71 0.15 9.16
C VAL A 28 19.68 -0.82 10.33
N ASN A 29 20.72 -1.65 10.44
CA ASN A 29 20.92 -2.50 11.61
C ASN A 29 21.75 -1.72 12.65
N PRO A 30 21.22 -1.41 13.85
CA PRO A 30 21.95 -0.68 14.89
C PRO A 30 23.24 -1.38 15.35
N GLU A 31 23.27 -2.71 15.36
CA GLU A 31 24.44 -3.50 15.75
C GLU A 31 25.51 -3.54 14.64
N ARG A 32 25.11 -3.30 13.40
CA ARG A 32 26.00 -3.29 12.22
C ARG A 32 25.63 -2.15 11.27
N PRO A 33 25.85 -0.87 11.65
CA PRO A 33 25.38 0.27 10.85
C PRO A 33 26.00 0.37 9.46
N THR A 34 27.19 -0.20 9.28
CA THR A 34 27.93 -0.20 8.02
C THR A 34 27.61 -1.40 7.12
N ALA A 35 26.87 -2.38 7.61
CA ALA A 35 26.49 -3.56 6.82
C ALA A 35 25.25 -3.25 5.98
N HIS A 36 25.33 -3.50 4.68
CA HIS A 36 24.16 -3.42 3.81
C HIS A 36 23.23 -4.61 4.06
N GLY A 37 21.96 -4.31 4.27
CA GLY A 37 20.86 -5.27 4.24
C GLY A 37 20.41 -5.57 2.81
N LYS A 38 19.34 -6.36 2.69
CA LYS A 38 18.70 -6.62 1.40
C LYS A 38 17.83 -5.44 1.00
N PRO A 39 17.85 -5.01 -0.28
CA PRO A 39 16.98 -3.94 -0.76
C PRO A 39 15.51 -4.25 -0.46
N ILE A 40 14.79 -3.23 0.01
CA ILE A 40 13.38 -3.34 0.36
C ILE A 40 12.66 -2.03 0.03
N ALA A 41 11.38 -2.12 -0.30
CA ALA A 41 10.51 -0.97 -0.44
C ALA A 41 9.25 -1.15 0.41
N GLN A 42 8.79 -0.05 0.98
CA GLN A 42 7.47 0.05 1.60
C GLN A 42 6.50 0.62 0.56
N ALA A 43 5.28 0.10 0.54
CA ALA A 43 4.32 0.42 -0.51
C ALA A 43 2.87 0.37 0.01
N ILE A 44 1.96 1.03 -0.70
CA ILE A 44 0.52 0.99 -0.45
C ILE A 44 -0.22 0.31 -1.61
N GLY A 45 -1.14 -0.59 -1.29
CA GLY A 45 -2.04 -1.22 -2.24
C GLY A 45 -3.02 -0.24 -2.88
N VAL A 46 -3.23 -0.36 -4.18
CA VAL A 46 -4.11 0.53 -4.94
C VAL A 46 -5.59 0.22 -4.70
N ASP A 47 -5.94 -1.06 -4.47
CA ASP A 47 -7.35 -1.45 -4.39
C ASP A 47 -7.89 -1.31 -2.96
N LYS A 48 -7.07 -1.63 -1.94
CA LYS A 48 -7.52 -1.69 -0.53
C LYS A 48 -6.66 -0.88 0.42
N PHE A 49 -5.76 -0.04 -0.08
CA PHE A 49 -4.86 0.77 0.73
C PHE A 49 -4.02 -0.07 1.71
N THR A 50 -3.73 -1.33 1.34
CA THR A 50 -2.98 -2.24 2.20
C THR A 50 -1.51 -1.80 2.28
N LEU A 51 -0.97 -1.58 3.47
CA LEU A 51 0.46 -1.32 3.64
C LEU A 51 1.26 -2.63 3.53
N ILE A 52 2.24 -2.63 2.64
CA ILE A 52 2.96 -3.84 2.21
C ILE A 52 4.46 -3.54 2.13
N GLU A 53 5.26 -4.54 2.50
CA GLU A 53 6.70 -4.54 2.28
C GLU A 53 7.06 -5.47 1.10
N VAL A 54 7.84 -4.98 0.14
CA VAL A 54 8.24 -5.71 -1.08
C VAL A 54 9.76 -5.67 -1.30
N THR A 55 10.31 -6.71 -1.92
CA THR A 55 11.70 -6.70 -2.40
C THR A 55 11.75 -6.52 -3.92
N PRO A 56 12.60 -5.64 -4.46
CA PRO A 56 12.80 -5.55 -5.90
C PRO A 56 13.51 -6.79 -6.44
N LYS A 57 13.51 -6.93 -7.76
CA LYS A 57 14.41 -7.86 -8.46
C LYS A 57 15.86 -7.40 -8.35
N GLU A 58 16.76 -8.35 -8.53
CA GLU A 58 18.19 -8.06 -8.55
C GLU A 58 18.53 -7.07 -9.68
N GLY A 59 19.31 -6.05 -9.35
CA GLY A 59 19.70 -4.98 -10.28
C GLY A 59 18.60 -3.99 -10.64
N VAL A 60 17.41 -4.09 -10.03
CA VAL A 60 16.30 -3.15 -10.26
C VAL A 60 16.17 -2.22 -9.05
N ASP A 61 16.23 -0.93 -9.32
CA ASP A 61 15.85 0.10 -8.35
C ASP A 61 14.35 0.45 -8.52
N LEU A 62 13.74 0.94 -7.44
CA LEU A 62 12.34 1.38 -7.39
C LEU A 62 12.31 2.87 -7.10
N ASP A 63 11.40 3.59 -7.75
CA ASP A 63 11.19 5.01 -7.52
C ASP A 63 9.96 5.24 -6.63
N ILE A 64 10.00 6.27 -5.79
CA ILE A 64 8.82 6.71 -5.03
C ILE A 64 7.72 7.10 -6.03
N HIS A 65 6.47 6.76 -5.73
CA HIS A 65 5.32 6.88 -6.62
C HIS A 65 5.32 5.94 -7.85
N ASP A 66 6.24 4.97 -7.93
CA ASP A 66 6.11 3.90 -8.93
C ASP A 66 4.89 3.03 -8.62
N LYS A 67 3.95 2.93 -9.58
CA LYS A 67 2.90 1.90 -9.56
C LYS A 67 3.45 0.59 -10.11
N VAL A 68 3.63 -0.42 -9.25
CA VAL A 68 4.23 -1.71 -9.59
C VAL A 68 3.26 -2.87 -9.42
N TYR A 69 3.35 -3.85 -10.33
CA TYR A 69 2.56 -5.08 -10.25
C TYR A 69 3.16 -6.06 -9.24
N ILE A 70 2.33 -6.55 -8.31
CA ILE A 70 2.66 -7.54 -7.28
C ILE A 70 1.76 -8.79 -7.32
N GLY A 71 0.85 -8.89 -8.29
CA GLY A 71 -0.03 -10.04 -8.44
C GLY A 71 0.70 -11.35 -8.78
N SER A 72 -0.06 -12.40 -9.07
CA SER A 72 0.47 -13.76 -9.32
C SER A 72 1.12 -13.94 -10.69
N GLY A 73 0.90 -13.01 -11.63
CA GLY A 73 1.49 -13.06 -12.95
C GLY A 73 2.97 -12.67 -13.00
N LYS A 74 3.47 -12.43 -14.22
CA LYS A 74 4.83 -11.93 -14.44
C LYS A 74 4.94 -10.50 -13.89
N ARG A 75 5.90 -10.29 -12.98
CA ARG A 75 6.23 -8.98 -12.41
C ARG A 75 7.45 -8.42 -13.11
N ASP A 76 7.51 -7.12 -13.33
CA ASP A 76 8.67 -6.49 -13.97
C ASP A 76 9.72 -6.06 -12.95
N LYS A 77 9.31 -5.24 -11.96
CA LYS A 77 10.23 -4.66 -10.97
C LYS A 77 10.31 -5.44 -9.64
N VAL A 78 9.21 -6.07 -9.21
CA VAL A 78 9.12 -6.73 -7.89
C VAL A 78 9.50 -8.20 -7.96
N ASN A 79 10.37 -8.64 -7.04
CA ASN A 79 10.70 -10.05 -6.84
C ASN A 79 9.64 -10.73 -5.96
N ARG A 80 9.43 -10.21 -4.76
CA ARG A 80 8.57 -10.84 -3.75
C ARG A 80 7.86 -9.81 -2.88
N VAL A 81 6.62 -10.13 -2.51
CA VAL A 81 5.91 -9.51 -1.39
C VAL A 81 6.39 -10.17 -0.10
N LYS A 82 7.00 -9.39 0.78
CA LYS A 82 7.57 -9.90 2.04
C LYS A 82 6.48 -10.07 3.10
N GLY A 83 5.54 -9.13 3.19
CA GLY A 83 4.43 -9.20 4.13
C GLY A 83 3.64 -7.90 4.22
N LEU A 84 2.65 -7.91 5.11
CA LEU A 84 1.93 -6.71 5.53
C LEU A 84 2.82 -5.85 6.44
N LEU A 85 2.54 -4.56 6.47
CA LEU A 85 3.23 -3.60 7.31
C LEU A 85 2.22 -2.84 8.17
N ASP A 86 2.48 -2.70 9.46
CA ASP A 86 1.70 -1.82 10.32
C ASP A 86 2.11 -0.36 10.09
N PHE A 87 1.18 0.58 10.26
CA PHE A 87 1.43 2.01 10.07
C PHE A 87 2.63 2.52 10.90
N GLU A 88 2.77 2.05 12.14
CA GLU A 88 3.86 2.43 13.04
C GLU A 88 5.25 2.02 12.51
N ASN A 89 5.32 1.01 11.64
CA ASN A 89 6.55 0.50 11.06
C ASN A 89 6.94 1.23 9.75
N LEU A 90 6.17 2.22 9.31
CA LEU A 90 6.54 3.05 8.17
C LEU A 90 7.82 3.84 8.44
N THR A 91 8.63 4.05 7.41
CA THR A 91 9.74 5.01 7.49
C THR A 91 9.19 6.44 7.58
N ALA A 92 10.04 7.39 7.96
CA ALA A 92 9.65 8.80 7.96
C ALA A 92 9.26 9.27 6.55
N THR A 93 9.99 8.84 5.52
CA THR A 93 9.66 9.08 4.11
C THR A 93 8.31 8.48 3.77
N SER A 94 8.09 7.18 4.05
CA SER A 94 6.83 6.53 3.70
C SER A 94 5.61 7.19 4.35
N ARG A 95 5.72 7.70 5.59
CA ARG A 95 4.61 8.43 6.23
C ARG A 95 4.23 9.70 5.49
N ILE A 96 5.23 10.44 4.98
CA ILE A 96 5.01 11.65 4.19
C ILE A 96 4.38 11.27 2.84
N GLU A 97 5.00 10.32 2.14
CA GLU A 97 4.56 9.91 0.80
C GLU A 97 3.20 9.20 0.80
N LEU A 98 2.82 8.59 1.91
CA LEU A 98 1.51 7.93 2.07
C LEU A 98 0.35 8.89 1.81
N GLU A 99 0.41 10.12 2.32
CA GLU A 99 -0.65 11.11 2.11
C GLU A 99 -0.80 11.46 0.62
N TYR A 100 0.31 11.61 -0.09
CA TYR A 100 0.33 11.89 -1.53
C TYR A 100 -0.16 10.69 -2.34
N ALA A 101 0.27 9.48 -2.00
CA ALA A 101 -0.14 8.26 -2.69
C ALA A 101 -1.64 7.98 -2.50
N ILE A 102 -2.19 8.20 -1.30
CA ILE A 102 -3.64 8.08 -1.06
C ILE A 102 -4.40 9.06 -1.95
N LYS A 103 -3.96 10.33 -2.01
CA LYS A 103 -4.57 11.33 -2.88
C LYS A 103 -4.52 10.93 -4.34
N GLU A 104 -3.39 10.40 -4.80
CA GLU A 104 -3.23 9.88 -6.16
C GLU A 104 -4.23 8.77 -6.47
N ILE A 105 -4.35 7.77 -5.57
CA ILE A 105 -5.29 6.65 -5.73
C ILE A 105 -6.73 7.15 -5.76
N ILE A 106 -7.11 8.05 -4.85
CA ILE A 106 -8.48 8.60 -4.77
C ILE A 106 -8.82 9.37 -6.05
N LEU A 107 -7.93 10.24 -6.52
CA LEU A 107 -8.16 11.02 -7.73
C LEU A 107 -8.22 10.15 -8.99
N ALA A 108 -7.46 9.06 -9.04
CA ALA A 108 -7.51 8.11 -10.16
C ALA A 108 -8.84 7.33 -10.24
N HIS A 109 -9.60 7.26 -9.14
CA HIS A 109 -10.86 6.53 -9.01
C HIS A 109 -11.96 7.40 -8.39
N GLU A 110 -11.96 8.71 -8.71
CA GLU A 110 -12.82 9.72 -8.08
C GLU A 110 -14.30 9.34 -8.18
N ASP A 111 -14.73 8.79 -9.31
CA ASP A 111 -16.10 8.35 -9.56
C ASP A 111 -16.59 7.34 -8.53
N ILE A 112 -15.74 6.37 -8.16
CA ILE A 112 -16.07 5.34 -7.17
C ILE A 112 -16.23 5.96 -5.79
N TYR A 113 -15.30 6.82 -5.38
CA TYR A 113 -15.33 7.42 -4.04
C TYR A 113 -16.43 8.47 -3.89
N VAL A 114 -16.64 9.32 -4.89
CA VAL A 114 -17.73 10.30 -4.91
C VAL A 114 -19.07 9.59 -4.89
N LYS A 115 -19.25 8.54 -5.69
CA LYS A 115 -20.46 7.71 -5.68
C LYS A 115 -20.67 7.07 -4.30
N PHE A 116 -19.63 6.49 -3.71
CA PHE A 116 -19.68 5.92 -2.37
C PHE A 116 -20.19 6.94 -1.35
N PHE A 117 -19.60 8.14 -1.26
CA PHE A 117 -20.05 9.16 -0.30
C PHE A 117 -21.47 9.67 -0.58
N ASN A 118 -21.86 9.83 -1.84
CA ASN A 118 -23.19 10.32 -2.21
C ASN A 118 -24.30 9.26 -2.06
N GLU A 119 -23.97 7.97 -2.13
CA GLU A 119 -24.95 6.86 -2.06
C GLU A 119 -25.07 6.24 -0.66
N ILE A 120 -24.23 6.62 0.32
CA ILE A 120 -24.30 6.12 1.71
C ILE A 120 -25.52 6.60 2.50
N ASP A 121 -26.46 7.33 1.88
CA ASP A 121 -27.77 7.56 2.47
C ASP A 121 -28.53 6.23 2.65
N SER A 122 -28.38 5.58 3.82
CA SER A 122 -29.40 4.83 4.58
C SER A 122 -28.86 3.87 5.67
N LEU A 123 -27.54 3.69 5.85
CA LEU A 123 -27.03 2.75 6.86
C LEU A 123 -26.03 3.42 7.84
N ASN A 124 -26.58 4.01 8.90
CA ASN A 124 -25.93 4.40 10.16
C ASN A 124 -24.97 5.61 10.18
N ILE A 125 -25.48 6.81 9.90
CA ILE A 125 -24.94 8.04 10.53
C ILE A 125 -25.74 8.32 11.82
N LYS A 126 -25.51 7.50 12.83
CA LYS A 126 -25.68 7.90 14.22
C LYS A 126 -24.30 7.86 14.87
N MET A 127 -23.40 8.67 14.32
CA MET A 127 -22.12 8.95 14.96
C MET A 127 -22.43 9.93 16.10
N GLN A 128 -22.67 9.36 17.27
CA GLN A 128 -22.68 10.06 18.54
C GLN A 128 -21.26 10.59 18.74
N ILE A 129 -21.00 11.81 18.29
CA ILE A 129 -19.84 12.58 18.74
C ILE A 129 -20.15 12.88 20.20
N GLY A 130 -19.64 12.02 21.09
CA GLY A 130 -19.71 12.24 22.52
C GLY A 130 -18.96 13.52 22.84
N ALA A 131 -19.68 14.44 23.47
CA ALA A 131 -19.20 15.69 24.05
C ALA A 131 -18.14 15.47 25.14
#